data_AF-A0A2G1XA28-F1
#
_entry.id   AF-A0A2G1XA28-F1
#
_cell.length_a   1.000
_cell.length_b   1.000
_cell.length_c   1.000
_cell.angle_alpha   90.00
_cell.angle_beta   90.00
_cell.angle_gamma   90.00
#
_symmetry.space_group_name_H-M   'P 1'
#
loop_
_entity.id
_entity.type
_entity.pdbx_description
1 polymer ?
#
loop_
_entity_poly.entity_id
_entity_poly.type
_entity_poly.pdbx_seq_one_letter_code
_entity_poly.pdbx_strand_id
1 'polypeptide(L)'
;MAKSVPVHCPTCRREHSFTPPTFPCACGAPLTVPVLPDADPELLAHRTWRDSWVAVRCPACDRQGQWPRPEFGCSCGAVVRLPVQPSCDVAPRGPDDDGSRRGAVTPPPFRPVAIRTERDAVMAAERYLRWLGFTGVRRPGSCPAPAASGVDLRAEGLVVRVDPTTLPTTLRDVECLWLHGLLESSDSACFSLAGYAGDARTRADDLRLPLFVLDLTGLPRALNDWADELVRRGRG
;
A
#
# COMPACT_ATOMS: atom_id res chain seq x y z
N MET A 1 -29.51 -12.96 -13.36
CA MET A 1 -29.47 -12.10 -14.56
C MET A 1 -28.91 -10.75 -14.13
N ALA A 2 -27.79 -10.31 -14.69
CA ALA A 2 -27.20 -9.01 -14.38
C ALA A 2 -28.10 -7.91 -14.98
N LYS A 3 -28.60 -7.00 -14.13
CA LYS A 3 -29.40 -5.87 -14.59
C LYS A 3 -28.47 -4.84 -15.23
N SER A 4 -28.81 -4.39 -16.43
CA SER A 4 -28.10 -3.28 -17.05
C SER A 4 -28.47 -1.97 -16.37
N VAL A 5 -27.48 -1.10 -16.18
CA VAL A 5 -27.59 0.18 -15.49
C VAL A 5 -27.30 1.29 -16.50
N PRO A 6 -28.15 2.33 -16.61
CA PRO A 6 -27.86 3.49 -17.45
C PRO A 6 -26.72 4.29 -16.83
N VAL A 7 -25.75 4.69 -17.65
CA VAL A 7 -24.58 5.48 -17.23
C VAL A 7 -24.27 6.55 -18.26
N HIS A 8 -23.84 7.73 -17.82
CA HIS A 8 -23.56 8.86 -18.71
C HIS A 8 -22.07 9.11 -18.88
N CYS A 9 -21.63 9.49 -20.09
CA CYS A 9 -20.26 9.94 -20.31
C CYS A 9 -20.12 11.41 -19.86
N PRO A 10 -19.17 11.76 -18.96
CA PRO A 10 -18.98 13.14 -18.52
C PRO A 10 -18.51 14.08 -19.64
N THR A 11 -17.88 13.54 -20.69
CA THR A 11 -17.35 14.33 -21.82
C THR A 11 -18.43 14.67 -22.86
N CYS A 12 -19.16 13.66 -23.36
CA CYS A 12 -20.14 13.85 -24.45
C CYS A 12 -21.61 13.78 -23.99
N ARG A 13 -21.85 13.49 -22.71
CA ARG A 13 -23.16 13.31 -22.08
C ARG A 13 -24.07 12.23 -22.70
N ARG A 14 -23.50 11.37 -23.54
CA ARG A 14 -24.24 10.23 -24.11
C ARG A 14 -24.54 9.20 -23.01
N GLU A 15 -25.76 8.70 -23.02
CA GLU A 15 -26.17 7.58 -22.16
C GLU A 15 -25.74 6.24 -22.77
N HIS A 16 -25.26 5.35 -21.90
CA HIS A 16 -24.81 4.00 -22.23
C HIS A 16 -25.50 3.00 -21.29
N SER A 17 -25.77 1.80 -21.81
CA SER A 17 -26.23 0.68 -21.00
C SER A 17 -25.01 -0.14 -20.57
N PHE A 18 -24.73 -0.16 -19.26
CA PHE A 18 -23.61 -0.92 -18.68
C PHE A 18 -24.13 -2.13 -17.89
N THR A 19 -23.60 -3.32 -18.18
CA THR A 19 -23.95 -4.54 -17.44
C THR A 19 -22.78 -4.90 -16.50
N PRO A 20 -22.93 -4.76 -15.18
CA PRO A 20 -21.83 -5.01 -14.26
C PRO A 20 -21.36 -6.47 -14.29
N PRO A 21 -20.04 -6.72 -14.30
CA PRO A 21 -19.52 -8.08 -14.28
C PRO A 21 -19.84 -8.77 -12.96
N THR A 22 -20.02 -10.10 -13.03
CA THR A 22 -20.28 -10.95 -11.87
C THR A 22 -19.10 -11.88 -11.66
N PHE A 23 -18.58 -11.94 -10.45
CA PHE A 23 -17.41 -12.74 -10.09
C PHE A 23 -17.69 -13.66 -8.89
N PRO A 24 -17.02 -14.82 -8.77
CA PRO A 24 -17.24 -15.74 -7.66
C PRO A 24 -16.55 -15.23 -6.38
N CYS A 25 -17.30 -15.07 -5.28
CA CYS A 25 -16.73 -14.84 -3.96
C CYS A 25 -15.98 -16.08 -3.45
N ALA A 26 -15.05 -15.89 -2.51
CA ALA A 26 -14.38 -17.00 -1.81
C ALA A 26 -15.34 -17.95 -1.07
N CYS A 27 -16.57 -17.49 -0.76
CA CYS A 27 -17.64 -18.35 -0.22
C CYS A 27 -18.41 -19.15 -1.29
N GLY A 28 -18.10 -18.97 -2.57
CA GLY A 28 -18.79 -19.59 -3.71
C GLY A 28 -19.99 -18.79 -4.24
N ALA A 29 -20.48 -17.78 -3.52
CA ALA A 29 -21.60 -16.97 -3.99
C ALA A 29 -21.19 -16.02 -5.13
N PRO A 30 -22.03 -15.85 -6.19
CA PRO A 30 -21.78 -14.86 -7.22
C PRO A 30 -21.98 -13.44 -6.68
N LEU A 31 -21.01 -12.56 -6.96
CA LEU A 31 -21.04 -11.15 -6.57
C LEU A 31 -21.02 -10.27 -7.81
N THR A 32 -22.08 -9.50 -8.02
CA THR A 32 -22.16 -8.45 -9.03
C THR A 32 -21.78 -7.12 -8.38
N VAL A 33 -20.78 -6.43 -8.94
CA VAL A 33 -20.27 -5.17 -8.37
C VAL A 33 -21.38 -4.09 -8.42
N PRO A 34 -21.75 -3.47 -7.29
CA PRO A 34 -22.90 -2.56 -7.22
C PRO A 34 -22.53 -1.18 -7.80
N VAL A 35 -22.79 -1.01 -9.11
CA VAL A 35 -22.70 0.29 -9.78
C VAL A 35 -23.86 1.18 -9.32
N LEU A 36 -23.55 2.42 -8.93
CA LEU A 36 -24.54 3.43 -8.57
C LEU A 36 -24.99 4.17 -9.83
N PRO A 37 -26.27 4.08 -10.25
CA PRO A 37 -26.77 4.73 -11.46
C PRO A 37 -26.72 6.26 -11.40
N ASP A 38 -27.05 6.84 -10.25
CA ASP A 38 -27.26 8.29 -10.09
C ASP A 38 -26.01 9.04 -9.57
N ALA A 39 -24.88 8.35 -9.43
CA ALA A 39 -23.64 8.97 -8.99
C ALA A 39 -22.81 9.41 -10.20
N ASP A 40 -22.07 10.51 -10.05
CA ASP A 40 -21.30 11.11 -11.14
C ASP A 40 -20.15 10.18 -11.59
N PRO A 41 -20.14 9.77 -12.88
CA PRO A 41 -19.05 8.97 -13.43
C PRO A 41 -17.77 9.78 -13.60
N GLU A 42 -16.64 9.17 -13.27
CA GLU A 42 -15.34 9.84 -13.25
C GLU A 42 -14.60 9.59 -14.57
N LEU A 43 -14.05 10.66 -15.18
CA LEU A 43 -13.21 10.54 -16.36
C LEU A 43 -11.84 9.96 -15.97
N LEU A 44 -11.49 8.83 -16.55
CA LEU A 44 -10.22 8.17 -16.26
C LEU A 44 -9.10 8.69 -17.17
N ALA A 45 -8.39 9.73 -16.72
CA ALA A 45 -7.23 10.27 -17.42
C ALA A 45 -5.97 9.37 -17.26
N HIS A 46 -5.81 8.74 -16.09
CA HIS A 46 -4.67 7.86 -15.80
C HIS A 46 -5.12 6.63 -15.01
N ARG A 47 -4.58 5.45 -15.35
CA ARG A 47 -4.93 4.18 -14.70
C ARG A 47 -3.75 3.70 -13.85
N THR A 48 -3.91 3.76 -12.52
CA THR A 48 -3.01 3.08 -11.60
C THR A 48 -3.57 1.70 -11.23
N TRP A 49 -2.69 0.77 -10.85
CA TRP A 49 -3.11 -0.55 -10.38
C TRP A 49 -4.00 -0.45 -9.13
N ARG A 50 -3.75 0.50 -8.24
CA ARG A 50 -4.52 0.66 -7.00
C ARG A 50 -5.95 1.09 -7.29
N ASP A 51 -6.13 1.97 -8.26
CA ASP A 51 -7.44 2.53 -8.59
C ASP A 51 -8.30 1.60 -9.46
N SER A 52 -7.73 0.50 -9.98
CA SER A 52 -8.46 -0.53 -10.72
C SER A 52 -9.22 -1.51 -9.83
N TRP A 53 -9.13 -1.40 -8.50
CA TRP A 53 -9.81 -2.27 -7.54
C TRP A 53 -10.72 -1.48 -6.59
N VAL A 54 -11.83 -2.09 -6.16
CA VAL A 54 -12.79 -1.53 -5.20
C VAL A 54 -13.16 -2.56 -4.14
N ALA A 55 -13.25 -2.11 -2.88
CA ALA A 55 -13.67 -2.93 -1.76
C ALA A 55 -15.21 -3.03 -1.69
N VAL A 56 -15.73 -4.24 -1.86
CA VAL A 56 -17.17 -4.54 -1.81
C VAL A 56 -17.41 -5.69 -0.84
N ARG A 57 -18.49 -5.62 -0.06
CA ARG A 57 -18.93 -6.72 0.81
C ARG A 57 -19.79 -7.71 0.04
N CYS A 58 -19.57 -9.00 0.31
CA CYS A 58 -20.42 -10.04 -0.26
C CYS A 58 -21.79 -10.04 0.42
N PRO A 59 -22.91 -9.96 -0.32
CA PRO A 59 -24.24 -10.00 0.28
C PRO A 59 -24.58 -11.36 0.92
N ALA A 60 -23.84 -12.43 0.60
CA ALA A 60 -24.07 -13.77 1.15
C ALA A 60 -23.27 -14.07 2.41
N CYS A 61 -21.99 -13.65 2.49
CA CYS A 61 -21.10 -13.98 3.60
C CYS A 61 -20.58 -12.75 4.38
N ASP A 62 -21.01 -11.54 3.99
CA ASP A 62 -20.62 -10.23 4.54
C ASP A 62 -19.11 -9.92 4.54
N ARG A 63 -18.28 -10.81 3.96
CA ARG A 63 -16.84 -10.62 3.86
C ARG A 63 -16.52 -9.48 2.87
N GLN A 64 -15.68 -8.55 3.30
CA GLN A 64 -15.08 -7.52 2.45
C GLN A 64 -13.98 -8.13 1.58
N GLY A 65 -14.10 -7.92 0.26
CA GLY A 65 -13.12 -8.36 -0.73
C GLY A 65 -12.81 -7.26 -1.74
N GLN A 66 -11.70 -7.41 -2.46
CA GLN A 66 -11.29 -6.50 -3.53
C GLN A 66 -11.77 -7.03 -4.88
N TRP A 67 -12.40 -6.17 -5.68
CA TRP A 67 -12.99 -6.51 -6.97
C TRP A 67 -12.57 -5.52 -8.05
N PRO A 68 -12.43 -5.93 -9.32
CA PRO A 68 -12.12 -5.01 -10.41
C PRO A 68 -13.18 -3.91 -10.50
N ARG A 69 -12.73 -2.66 -10.53
CA ARG A 69 -13.63 -1.50 -10.62
C ARG A 69 -14.21 -1.43 -12.05
N PRO A 70 -15.54 -1.24 -12.19
CA PRO A 70 -16.19 -1.20 -13.50
C PRO A 70 -15.80 0.06 -14.28
N GLU A 71 -15.32 -0.14 -15.51
CA GLU A 71 -14.87 0.89 -16.43
C GLU A 71 -15.53 0.64 -17.80
N PHE A 72 -15.90 1.69 -18.53
CA PHE A 72 -16.39 1.57 -19.91
C PHE A 72 -15.75 2.61 -20.84
N GLY A 73 -15.53 2.21 -22.10
CA GLY A 73 -15.09 3.12 -23.15
C GLY A 73 -16.29 3.71 -23.88
N CYS A 74 -16.34 5.04 -23.99
CA CYS A 74 -17.30 5.73 -24.83
C CYS A 74 -16.74 5.85 -26.27
N SER A 75 -17.61 5.86 -27.28
CA SER A 75 -17.22 6.07 -28.67
C SER A 75 -16.63 7.45 -28.96
N CYS A 76 -16.74 8.41 -28.03
CA CYS A 76 -16.03 9.70 -28.10
C CYS A 76 -14.54 9.61 -27.71
N GLY A 77 -14.05 8.45 -27.29
CA GLY A 77 -12.66 8.23 -26.86
C GLY A 77 -12.43 8.36 -25.36
N ALA A 78 -13.43 8.80 -24.59
CA ALA A 78 -13.34 8.85 -23.13
C ALA A 78 -13.42 7.46 -22.50
N VAL A 79 -12.54 7.18 -21.53
CA VAL A 79 -12.66 6.03 -20.62
C VAL A 79 -13.27 6.54 -19.32
N VAL A 80 -14.37 5.93 -18.91
CA VAL A 80 -15.16 6.38 -17.76
C VAL A 80 -15.16 5.30 -16.71
N ARG A 81 -14.88 5.69 -15.48
CA ARG A 81 -14.97 4.84 -14.30
C ARG A 81 -16.32 5.04 -13.65
N LEU A 82 -16.99 3.93 -13.37
CA LEU A 82 -18.32 3.96 -12.77
C LEU A 82 -18.23 4.01 -11.25
N PRO A 83 -19.06 4.84 -10.59
CA PRO A 83 -19.13 4.89 -9.15
C PRO A 83 -19.72 3.57 -8.64
N VAL A 84 -19.01 2.97 -7.71
CA VAL A 84 -19.44 1.76 -7.00
C VAL A 84 -19.66 2.16 -5.57
N GLN A 85 -20.71 1.65 -4.93
CA GLN A 85 -20.91 1.88 -3.50
C GLN A 85 -19.73 1.27 -2.74
N PRO A 86 -18.81 2.09 -2.18
CA PRO A 86 -17.73 1.54 -1.39
C PRO A 86 -18.36 0.92 -0.13
N SER A 87 -17.86 -0.24 0.27
CA SER A 87 -18.12 -0.67 1.65
C SER A 87 -17.49 0.37 2.57
N CYS A 88 -18.32 1.09 3.35
CA CYS A 88 -17.80 1.99 4.36
C CYS A 88 -16.92 1.16 5.29
N ASP A 89 -15.64 1.50 5.35
CA ASP A 89 -14.86 1.20 6.53
C ASP A 89 -15.58 1.90 7.68
N VAL A 90 -16.17 1.13 8.59
CA VAL A 90 -16.28 1.63 9.95
C VAL A 90 -14.84 1.75 10.39
N ALA A 91 -14.27 2.95 10.22
CA ALA A 91 -13.08 3.32 10.92
C ALA A 91 -13.33 2.95 12.40
N PRO A 92 -12.44 2.19 13.05
CA PRO A 92 -12.55 2.05 14.49
C PRO A 92 -12.49 3.46 15.03
N ARG A 93 -13.57 3.88 15.72
CA ARG A 93 -13.59 5.12 16.50
C ARG A 93 -12.40 5.01 17.46
N GLY A 94 -11.34 5.73 17.13
CA GLY A 94 -10.22 5.92 18.04
C GLY A 94 -10.75 6.63 19.28
N PRO A 95 -10.29 6.26 20.48
CA PRO A 95 -10.61 7.02 21.67
C PRO A 95 -10.10 8.46 21.49
N ASP A 96 -10.90 9.38 22.02
CA ASP A 96 -10.77 10.82 21.91
C ASP A 96 -9.35 11.34 22.21
N ASP A 97 -9.05 12.37 21.43
CA ASP A 97 -7.93 13.29 21.49
C ASP A 97 -7.80 13.90 22.90
N ASP A 98 -6.78 13.49 23.66
CA ASP A 98 -6.24 14.32 24.74
C ASP A 98 -4.95 14.97 24.24
N GLY A 99 -5.09 16.22 23.82
CA GLY A 99 -3.98 17.07 23.44
C GLY A 99 -3.08 17.34 24.63
N SER A 100 -2.02 16.57 24.79
CA SER A 100 -0.95 16.88 25.73
C SER A 100 0.34 17.26 25.01
N ARG A 101 0.74 18.50 25.29
CA ARG A 101 1.81 19.29 24.71
C ARG A 101 3.17 18.59 24.80
N ARG A 102 3.99 18.84 23.77
CA ARG A 102 5.43 18.61 23.67
C ARG A 102 6.15 18.65 25.03
N GLY A 103 6.65 17.49 25.42
CA GLY A 103 7.80 17.33 26.30
C GLY A 103 8.65 16.23 25.69
N ALA A 104 9.95 16.47 25.52
CA ALA A 104 10.90 15.49 25.02
C ALA A 104 11.00 14.32 26.01
N VAL A 105 10.06 13.38 25.92
CA VAL A 105 10.11 12.11 26.62
C VAL A 105 10.95 11.20 25.73
N THR A 106 12.13 10.82 26.23
CA THR A 106 12.96 9.82 25.56
C THR A 106 12.09 8.59 25.27
N PRO A 107 11.96 8.15 24.00
CA PRO A 107 11.10 7.02 23.69
C PRO A 107 11.56 5.79 24.48
N PRO A 108 10.63 4.94 24.96
CA PRO A 108 10.99 3.72 25.67
C PRO A 108 11.97 2.89 24.83
N PRO A 109 12.89 2.12 25.44
CA PRO A 109 13.86 1.34 24.68
C PRO A 109 13.16 0.39 23.70
N PHE A 110 13.67 0.32 22.47
CA PHE A 110 13.12 -0.56 21.44
C PHE A 110 13.13 -2.01 21.93
N ARG A 111 11.98 -2.68 21.82
CA ARG A 111 11.84 -4.11 22.17
C ARG A 111 11.80 -4.92 20.87
N PRO A 112 12.92 -5.54 20.47
CA PRO A 112 13.00 -6.30 19.22
C PRO A 112 12.21 -7.60 19.32
N VAL A 113 11.84 -8.14 18.15
CA VAL A 113 11.15 -9.43 18.02
C VAL A 113 12.03 -10.33 17.17
N ALA A 114 12.39 -11.50 17.70
CA ALA A 114 13.24 -12.44 16.97
C ALA A 114 12.61 -12.85 15.63
N ILE A 115 13.42 -12.82 14.57
CA ILE A 115 12.97 -13.13 13.22
C ILE A 115 13.12 -14.64 12.99
N ARG A 116 11.99 -15.34 12.83
CA ARG A 116 11.95 -16.78 12.52
C ARG A 116 11.30 -17.07 11.17
N THR A 117 10.50 -16.13 10.68
CA THR A 117 9.76 -16.22 9.43
C THR A 117 9.84 -14.90 8.67
N GLU A 118 9.50 -14.93 7.38
CA GLU A 118 9.40 -13.71 6.55
C GLU A 118 8.44 -12.68 7.16
N ARG A 119 7.35 -13.15 7.76
CA ARG A 119 6.37 -12.28 8.45
C ARG A 119 6.98 -11.58 9.66
N ASP A 120 7.90 -12.24 10.35
CA ASP A 120 8.59 -11.65 11.51
C ASP A 120 9.55 -10.55 11.09
N ALA A 121 10.19 -10.66 9.92
CA ALA A 121 11.03 -9.60 9.37
C ALA A 121 10.20 -8.33 9.09
N VAL A 122 9.02 -8.50 8.47
CA VAL A 122 8.09 -7.38 8.23
C VAL A 122 7.56 -6.80 9.54
N MET A 123 7.21 -7.64 10.53
CA MET A 123 6.80 -7.20 11.88
C MET A 123 7.91 -6.42 12.59
N ALA A 124 9.18 -6.83 12.46
CA ALA A 124 10.32 -6.17 13.06
C ALA A 124 10.53 -4.77 12.48
N ALA A 125 10.51 -4.65 11.14
CA ALA A 125 10.58 -3.36 10.45
C ALA A 125 9.40 -2.44 10.82
N GLU A 126 8.18 -2.95 10.87
CA GLU A 126 6.99 -2.18 11.27
C GLU A 126 7.10 -1.62 12.69
N ARG A 127 7.51 -2.46 13.65
CA ARG A 127 7.71 -2.02 15.05
C ARG A 127 8.81 -0.97 15.15
N TYR A 128 9.88 -1.12 14.38
CA TYR A 128 10.98 -0.17 14.37
C TYR A 128 10.55 1.19 13.85
N LEU A 129 9.80 1.23 12.73
CA LEU A 129 9.28 2.48 12.18
C LEU A 129 8.30 3.18 13.13
N ARG A 130 7.40 2.43 13.78
CA ARG A 130 6.51 3.00 14.81
C ARG A 130 7.28 3.56 15.99
N TRP A 131 8.35 2.88 16.39
CA TRP A 131 9.22 3.34 17.47
C TRP A 131 10.01 4.60 17.08
N LEU A 132 10.39 4.73 15.81
CA LEU A 132 10.92 5.96 15.20
C LEU A 132 9.83 7.01 14.94
N GLY A 133 8.64 6.92 15.53
CA GLY A 133 7.62 7.98 15.43
C GLY A 133 6.86 8.06 14.10
N PHE A 134 7.09 7.16 13.14
CA PHE A 134 6.31 7.15 11.89
C PHE A 134 4.85 6.75 12.16
N THR A 135 3.92 7.62 11.75
CA THR A 135 2.48 7.44 11.87
C THR A 135 1.92 6.62 10.72
N GLY A 136 0.82 5.91 10.96
CA GLY A 136 0.08 5.24 9.89
C GLY A 136 0.81 4.07 9.23
N VAL A 137 1.74 3.40 9.92
CA VAL A 137 2.42 2.21 9.37
C VAL A 137 1.40 1.11 9.09
N ARG A 138 1.12 0.88 7.81
CA ARG A 138 0.15 -0.06 7.26
C ARG A 138 0.86 -1.01 6.31
N ARG A 139 0.48 -2.28 6.36
CA ARG A 139 0.80 -3.23 5.31
C ARG A 139 -0.14 -2.98 4.14
N PRO A 140 0.34 -2.91 2.88
CA PRO A 140 -0.53 -3.01 1.73
C PRO A 140 -1.42 -4.24 1.89
N GLY A 141 -2.74 -4.08 1.73
CA GLY A 141 -3.70 -5.17 1.92
C GLY A 141 -3.27 -6.42 1.17
N SER A 142 -3.41 -7.58 1.81
CA SER A 142 -2.93 -8.90 1.36
C SER A 142 -3.39 -9.23 -0.06
N CYS A 143 -2.53 -8.93 -1.05
CA CYS A 143 -2.59 -9.57 -2.35
C CYS A 143 -1.96 -10.97 -2.19
N PRO A 144 -2.59 -12.06 -2.66
CA PRO A 144 -2.06 -13.40 -2.51
C PRO A 144 -0.79 -13.69 -3.34
N ALA A 145 -0.25 -12.69 -4.05
CA ALA A 145 1.08 -12.76 -4.64
C ALA A 145 2.11 -12.20 -3.64
N PRO A 146 3.04 -13.02 -3.12
CA PRO A 146 4.20 -12.48 -2.43
C PRO A 146 5.02 -11.64 -3.44
N ALA A 147 5.50 -10.47 -3.02
CA ALA A 147 6.55 -9.70 -3.69
C ALA A 147 6.28 -8.98 -5.04
N ALA A 148 5.08 -9.00 -5.64
CA ALA A 148 4.91 -8.38 -6.97
C ALA A 148 5.03 -6.84 -7.01
N SER A 149 4.79 -6.14 -5.88
CA SER A 149 4.85 -4.66 -5.83
C SER A 149 6.18 -4.11 -5.28
N GLY A 150 7.08 -4.93 -4.76
CA GLY A 150 8.34 -4.46 -4.16
C GLY A 150 8.18 -3.50 -2.95
N VAL A 151 6.99 -3.39 -2.35
CA VAL A 151 6.69 -2.55 -1.18
C VAL A 151 5.87 -3.36 -0.17
N ASP A 152 6.35 -3.40 1.08
CA ASP A 152 5.81 -4.25 2.15
C ASP A 152 5.15 -3.44 3.28
N LEU A 153 5.59 -2.20 3.48
CA LEU A 153 5.02 -1.28 4.46
C LEU A 153 4.88 0.11 3.85
N ARG A 154 3.83 0.82 4.26
CA ARG A 154 3.65 2.25 3.99
C ARG A 154 3.42 2.97 5.30
N ALA A 155 4.04 4.13 5.47
CA ALA A 155 3.75 5.09 6.52
C ALA A 155 3.48 6.46 5.88
N GLU A 156 3.13 7.44 6.69
CA GLU A 156 2.93 8.81 6.22
C GLU A 156 4.23 9.35 5.59
N GLY A 157 4.24 9.56 4.28
CA GLY A 157 5.40 10.04 3.52
C GLY A 157 6.54 9.03 3.36
N LEU A 158 6.34 7.74 3.66
CA LEU A 158 7.39 6.72 3.58
C LEU A 158 6.87 5.40 2.99
N VAL A 159 7.54 4.89 1.96
CA VAL A 159 7.35 3.54 1.42
C VAL A 159 8.53 2.67 1.80
N VAL A 160 8.27 1.43 2.19
CA VAL A 160 9.29 0.55 2.73
C VAL A 160 9.21 -0.84 2.12
N ARG A 161 10.37 -1.34 1.72
CA ARG A 161 10.57 -2.73 1.33
C ARG A 161 11.28 -3.49 2.44
N VAL A 162 10.85 -4.72 2.69
CA VAL A 162 11.49 -5.67 3.58
C VAL A 162 11.84 -6.90 2.76
N ASP A 163 13.13 -7.16 2.60
CA ASP A 163 13.66 -8.37 1.96
C ASP A 163 14.02 -9.40 3.04
N PRO A 164 13.16 -10.42 3.27
CA PRO A 164 13.41 -11.45 4.27
C PRO A 164 14.34 -12.55 3.74
N THR A 165 14.78 -12.47 2.49
CA THR A 165 15.54 -13.56 1.87
C THR A 165 16.96 -13.65 2.43
N THR A 166 17.56 -14.83 2.28
CA THR A 166 18.97 -15.06 2.62
C THR A 166 19.92 -14.66 1.48
N LEU A 167 19.41 -13.98 0.45
CA LEU A 167 20.18 -13.51 -0.69
C LEU A 167 20.35 -11.98 -0.60
N PRO A 168 21.50 -11.43 -1.01
CA PRO A 168 21.68 -9.98 -1.04
C PRO A 168 20.63 -9.32 -1.94
N THR A 169 20.01 -8.25 -1.44
CA THR A 169 19.06 -7.44 -2.20
C THR A 169 19.77 -6.85 -3.42
N THR A 170 19.12 -6.97 -4.58
CA THR A 170 19.74 -6.63 -5.88
C THR A 170 19.64 -5.14 -6.21
N LEU A 171 20.44 -4.68 -7.18
CA LEU A 171 20.35 -3.32 -7.72
C LEU A 171 18.93 -2.99 -8.22
N ARG A 172 18.33 -3.91 -8.98
CA ARG A 172 16.97 -3.77 -9.50
C ARG A 172 15.96 -3.54 -8.38
N ASP A 173 16.12 -4.25 -7.27
CA ASP A 173 15.21 -4.16 -6.13
C ASP A 173 15.22 -2.78 -5.47
N VAL A 174 16.41 -2.17 -5.36
CA VAL A 174 16.61 -0.81 -4.85
C VAL A 174 16.04 0.23 -5.81
N GLU A 175 16.31 0.10 -7.11
CA GLU A 175 15.81 1.06 -8.11
C GLU A 175 14.29 1.00 -8.24
N CYS A 176 13.69 -0.20 -8.22
CA CYS A 176 12.23 -0.35 -8.22
C CYS A 176 11.60 0.31 -6.98
N LEU A 177 12.18 0.13 -5.80
CA LEU A 177 11.70 0.77 -4.57
C LEU A 177 11.80 2.30 -4.65
N TRP A 178 12.88 2.84 -5.20
CA TRP A 178 13.04 4.28 -5.40
C TRP A 178 11.98 4.85 -6.36
N LEU A 179 11.72 4.16 -7.47
CA LEU A 179 10.66 4.54 -8.41
C LEU A 179 9.27 4.51 -7.76
N HIS A 180 9.00 3.57 -6.86
CA HIS A 180 7.76 3.54 -6.09
C HIS A 180 7.61 4.74 -5.16
N GLY A 181 8.69 5.16 -4.48
CA GLY A 181 8.70 6.37 -3.66
C GLY A 181 8.40 7.61 -4.48
N LEU A 182 9.06 7.77 -5.63
CA LEU A 182 8.79 8.87 -6.56
C LEU A 182 7.34 8.90 -7.03
N LEU A 183 6.79 7.74 -7.40
CA LEU A 183 5.40 7.63 -7.86
C LEU A 183 4.40 8.08 -6.78
N GLU A 184 4.68 7.75 -5.52
CA GLU A 184 3.83 8.10 -4.37
C GLU A 184 4.24 9.41 -3.69
N SER A 185 5.19 10.16 -4.27
CA SER A 185 5.76 11.38 -3.68
C SER A 185 6.18 11.19 -2.21
N SER A 186 6.77 10.03 -1.92
CA SER A 186 7.12 9.56 -0.59
C SER A 186 8.59 9.14 -0.56
N ASP A 187 9.24 9.24 0.61
CA ASP A 187 10.58 8.72 0.79
C ASP A 187 10.58 7.18 0.74
N SER A 188 11.69 6.59 0.37
CA SER A 188 11.84 5.13 0.31
C SER A 188 12.85 4.63 1.33
N ALA A 189 12.57 3.53 2.03
CA ALA A 189 13.56 2.84 2.87
C ALA A 189 13.55 1.33 2.62
N CYS A 190 14.72 0.70 2.69
CA CYS A 190 14.86 -0.74 2.50
C CYS A 190 15.39 -1.39 3.76
N PHE A 191 14.82 -2.54 4.11
CA PHE A 191 15.30 -3.44 5.16
C PHE A 191 15.65 -4.77 4.51
N SER A 192 16.84 -5.30 4.75
CA SER A 192 17.26 -6.60 4.21
C SER A 192 17.87 -7.47 5.29
N LEU A 193 17.54 -8.77 5.29
CA LEU A 193 18.10 -9.74 6.23
C LEU A 193 19.53 -10.16 5.82
N ALA A 194 19.76 -10.42 4.54
CA ALA A 194 21.08 -10.80 4.02
C ALA A 194 21.95 -9.60 3.57
N GLY A 195 21.42 -8.37 3.68
CA GLY A 195 22.10 -7.17 3.24
C GLY A 195 21.98 -6.95 1.73
N TYR A 196 22.95 -6.23 1.15
CA TYR A 196 22.82 -5.65 -0.18
C TYR A 196 24.00 -6.01 -1.07
N ALA A 197 23.74 -6.21 -2.35
CA ALA A 197 24.80 -6.29 -3.35
C ALA A 197 25.63 -4.99 -3.39
N GLY A 198 26.89 -5.08 -3.81
CA GLY A 198 27.82 -3.94 -3.78
C GLY A 198 27.35 -2.76 -4.64
N ASP A 199 26.88 -3.06 -5.84
CA ASP A 199 26.26 -2.12 -6.77
C ASP A 199 24.97 -1.49 -6.22
N ALA A 200 24.14 -2.29 -5.55
CA ALA A 200 22.92 -1.83 -4.89
C ALA A 200 23.21 -0.80 -3.79
N ARG A 201 24.30 -0.96 -3.03
CA ARG A 201 24.71 -0.01 -2.00
C ARG A 201 25.14 1.32 -2.59
N THR A 202 26.08 1.30 -3.54
CA THR A 202 26.53 2.52 -4.23
C THR A 202 25.35 3.26 -4.85
N ARG A 203 24.43 2.52 -5.49
CA ARG A 203 23.24 3.12 -6.08
C ARG A 203 22.30 3.72 -5.04
N ALA A 204 22.10 3.07 -3.89
CA ALA A 204 21.26 3.62 -2.83
C ALA A 204 21.78 4.96 -2.31
N ASP A 205 23.10 5.13 -2.24
CA ASP A 205 23.71 6.39 -1.80
C ASP A 205 23.46 7.53 -2.81
N ASP A 206 23.56 7.24 -4.12
CA ASP A 206 23.21 8.20 -5.17
C ASP A 206 21.73 8.61 -5.12
N LEU A 207 20.85 7.64 -4.82
CA LEU A 207 19.40 7.81 -4.77
C LEU A 207 18.89 8.35 -3.43
N ARG A 208 19.80 8.55 -2.45
CA ARG A 208 19.48 8.95 -1.08
C ARG A 208 18.47 8.02 -0.40
N LEU A 209 18.64 6.71 -0.61
CA LEU A 209 17.74 5.67 -0.10
C LEU A 209 18.31 5.07 1.19
N PRO A 210 17.67 5.29 2.35
CA PRO A 210 17.98 4.63 3.61
C PRO A 210 18.05 3.09 3.52
N LEU A 211 19.21 2.52 3.86
CA LEU A 211 19.42 1.09 3.92
C LEU A 211 19.56 0.59 5.37
N PHE A 212 18.81 -0.45 5.70
CA PHE A 212 18.87 -1.12 7.00
C PHE A 212 19.14 -2.62 6.84
N VAL A 213 20.02 -3.15 7.66
CA VAL A 213 20.21 -4.61 7.78
C VAL A 213 19.44 -5.10 9.00
N LEU A 214 18.58 -6.09 8.80
CA LEU A 214 17.85 -6.77 9.88
C LEU A 214 18.72 -7.90 10.44
N ASP A 215 18.98 -7.86 11.74
CA ASP A 215 19.53 -9.02 12.43
C ASP A 215 18.42 -10.02 12.82
N LEU A 216 18.80 -11.28 13.09
CA LEU A 216 17.85 -12.31 13.53
C LEU A 216 17.25 -12.01 14.92
N THR A 217 17.82 -11.05 15.66
CA THR A 217 17.26 -10.60 16.95
C THR A 217 16.07 -9.67 16.74
N GLY A 218 15.94 -9.09 15.54
CA GLY A 218 14.90 -8.14 15.15
C GLY A 218 15.28 -6.67 15.34
N LEU A 219 16.57 -6.37 15.52
CA LEU A 219 17.08 -5.00 15.60
C LEU A 219 17.62 -4.57 14.23
N PRO A 220 17.01 -3.56 13.59
CA PRO A 220 17.56 -3.01 12.36
C PRO A 220 18.79 -2.15 12.63
N ARG A 221 19.84 -2.36 11.83
CA ARG A 221 21.07 -1.56 11.84
C ARG A 221 21.12 -0.67 10.60
N ALA A 222 21.33 0.63 10.81
CA ALA A 222 21.59 1.58 9.72
C ALA A 222 22.90 1.21 9.00
N LEU A 223 22.85 1.17 7.67
CA LEU A 223 23.98 0.79 6.83
C LEU A 223 24.63 1.99 6.12
N ASN A 224 23.88 3.07 5.91
CA ASN A 224 24.36 4.29 5.25
C ASN A 224 23.92 5.56 5.98
N ASP A 225 24.54 6.69 5.63
CA ASP A 225 24.28 7.99 6.26
C ASP A 225 22.81 8.43 6.13
N TRP A 226 22.15 8.04 5.04
CA TRP A 226 20.73 8.29 4.83
C TRP A 226 19.82 7.53 5.80
N ALA A 227 20.21 6.31 6.19
CA ALA A 227 19.53 5.58 7.25
C ALA A 227 19.72 6.25 8.62
N ASP A 228 20.91 6.78 8.90
CA ASP A 228 21.15 7.54 10.13
C ASP A 228 20.37 8.87 10.16
N GLU A 229 20.24 9.56 9.02
CA GLU A 229 19.37 10.73 8.87
C GLU A 229 17.90 10.38 9.11
N LEU A 230 17.42 9.26 8.55
CA LEU A 230 16.04 8.80 8.76
C LEU A 230 15.77 8.52 10.25
N VAL A 231 16.72 7.90 10.95
CA VAL A 231 16.63 7.65 12.39
C VAL A 231 16.62 8.95 13.19
N ARG A 232 17.43 9.95 12.80
CA ARG A 232 17.42 11.27 13.44
C ARG A 232 16.09 11.99 13.22
N ARG A 233 15.56 11.96 12.00
CA ARG A 233 14.26 12.57 11.66
C ARG A 233 13.10 11.93 12.41
N GLY A 234 13.09 10.61 12.55
CA GLY A 234 12.04 9.91 13.29
C GLY A 234 12.04 10.17 14.80
N ARG A 235 13.17 10.57 15.37
CA ARG A 235 13.29 10.88 16.81
C ARG A 235 13.07 12.35 17.16
N GLY A 236 12.99 13.24 16.17
CA GLY A 236 12.80 14.69 16.36
C GLY A 236 11.34 15.10 16.21
#